data_AF-A0A8E2R132-F1
#
_entry.id   AF-A0A8E2R132-F1
#
_cell.length_a   1.000
_cell.length_b   1.000
_cell.length_c   1.000
_cell.angle_alpha   90.00
_cell.angle_beta   90.00
_cell.angle_gamma   90.00
#
_symmetry.space_group_name_H-M   'P 1'
#
loop_
_entity.id
_entity.type
_entity.pdbx_description
1 polymer ?
#
loop_
_entity_poly.entity_id
_entity_poly.type
_entity_poly.pdbx_seq_one_letter_code
_entity_poly.pdbx_strand_id
1 'polypeptide(L)'
;MSPKPKPKPTAAPLPFEDDDFPMATNRQAPAAKKREMSRRAARRWLIAIGVGVVGIAVVAGGSLLLQRADPPAPVTSTDLVDSDGKALAMASITTWLGQDPAPVPGGVLLSWDGVDTTPAPTATPGMSDREVSALPGYAVELHHFTIRDGQGYLYEASVQVESNELLGSRFAGHPSLLRIAPDAPTGEAWGQHVVWPGWETASAPAPVEEAVQAWAAAFTSGDPKALRLVVGDPDTTHSYMPVGIALGASVEIAESALPIPADGEDAPTDTMLVRVNLNALLGAQATPAPGESKKSSLMTYDLLVAGADTGSPRVVSWGGAGTGTSLEPYSVAVTGRDVGPAQDATISGETPAPTAAPEATTAPAPTPTP
;
A
#
# COMPACT_ATOMS: atom_id res chain seq x y z
N MET A 1 -7.67 -23.24 -78.14
CA MET A 1 -7.18 -24.51 -78.73
C MET A 1 -6.86 -25.42 -77.55
N SER A 2 -7.47 -26.57 -77.29
CA SER A 2 -8.17 -27.56 -78.13
C SER A 2 -9.16 -28.37 -77.24
N PRO A 3 -10.08 -29.16 -77.83
CA PRO A 3 -11.37 -29.54 -77.24
C PRO A 3 -11.39 -30.86 -76.45
N LYS A 4 -12.51 -31.10 -75.75
CA LYS A 4 -12.93 -32.34 -75.05
C LYS A 4 -12.76 -33.61 -75.89
N PRO A 5 -12.70 -34.77 -75.21
CA PRO A 5 -13.78 -35.75 -75.36
C PRO A 5 -14.25 -36.45 -74.07
N LYS A 6 -15.51 -36.88 -74.09
CA LYS A 6 -16.21 -37.91 -73.26
C LYS A 6 -16.25 -39.23 -74.09
N PRO A 7 -16.82 -40.40 -73.66
CA PRO A 7 -17.10 -41.01 -72.33
C PRO A 7 -16.87 -42.57 -72.21
N LYS A 8 -17.20 -43.14 -71.01
CA LYS A 8 -17.77 -44.50 -70.68
C LYS A 8 -16.86 -45.77 -70.75
N PRO A 9 -17.22 -46.95 -70.14
CA PRO A 9 -18.33 -47.35 -69.22
C PRO A 9 -17.94 -48.28 -68.02
N THR A 10 -18.92 -48.59 -67.18
CA THR A 10 -19.00 -49.51 -66.02
C THR A 10 -18.78 -51.00 -66.33
N ALA A 11 -18.20 -51.76 -65.39
CA ALA A 11 -18.39 -53.20 -65.24
C ALA A 11 -18.58 -53.59 -63.76
N ALA A 12 -19.47 -54.56 -63.53
CA ALA A 12 -20.11 -54.95 -62.27
C ALA A 12 -19.40 -56.15 -61.58
N PRO A 13 -19.88 -56.63 -60.40
CA PRO A 13 -19.11 -57.31 -59.35
C PRO A 13 -19.01 -58.84 -59.52
N LEU A 14 -18.15 -59.46 -58.70
CA LEU A 14 -18.15 -60.91 -58.46
C LEU A 14 -17.90 -61.22 -56.96
N PRO A 15 -18.36 -62.40 -56.49
CA PRO A 15 -19.12 -62.58 -55.25
C PRO A 15 -18.35 -63.45 -54.22
N PHE A 16 -19.05 -63.89 -53.15
CA PHE A 16 -18.60 -64.71 -52.01
C PHE A 16 -18.00 -63.88 -50.86
N GLU A 17 -18.80 -63.49 -49.87
CA GLU A 17 -19.28 -64.30 -48.71
C GLU A 17 -18.15 -64.59 -47.73
N ASP A 18 -18.29 -63.94 -46.56
CA ASP A 18 -18.07 -64.45 -45.20
C ASP A 18 -17.04 -65.56 -45.01
N ASP A 19 -15.95 -65.22 -44.32
CA ASP A 19 -15.57 -65.95 -43.11
C ASP A 19 -14.47 -65.21 -42.34
N ASP A 20 -14.82 -64.84 -41.11
CA ASP A 20 -13.90 -64.50 -40.03
C ASP A 20 -12.92 -65.67 -39.80
N PHE A 21 -11.75 -65.61 -40.42
CA PHE A 21 -10.59 -66.37 -39.96
C PHE A 21 -9.67 -65.45 -39.16
N PRO A 22 -9.68 -65.51 -37.81
CA PRO A 22 -8.66 -64.84 -37.03
C PRO A 22 -7.33 -65.53 -37.34
N MET A 23 -6.48 -64.90 -38.15
CA MET A 23 -5.07 -65.25 -38.21
C MET A 23 -4.46 -64.93 -36.85
N ALA A 24 -4.46 -65.92 -35.97
CA ALA A 24 -3.70 -65.91 -34.73
C ALA A 24 -2.21 -65.80 -35.10
N THR A 25 -1.68 -64.57 -35.11
CA THR A 25 -0.24 -64.34 -35.22
C THR A 25 0.44 -65.06 -34.06
N ASN A 26 1.24 -66.08 -34.39
CA ASN A 26 1.97 -66.91 -33.46
C ASN A 26 2.98 -66.07 -32.64
N ARG A 27 2.57 -65.65 -31.44
CA ARG A 27 3.37 -64.85 -30.49
C ARG A 27 4.57 -65.60 -29.89
N GLN A 28 4.77 -66.88 -30.23
CA GLN A 28 5.89 -67.69 -29.72
C GLN A 28 7.06 -67.83 -30.72
N ALA A 29 7.05 -67.10 -31.84
CA ALA A 29 8.21 -67.05 -32.74
C ALA A 29 9.45 -66.44 -32.04
N PRO A 30 10.61 -67.13 -31.98
CA PRO A 30 11.82 -66.64 -31.30
C PRO A 30 12.36 -65.31 -31.85
N ALA A 31 12.03 -64.99 -33.10
CA ALA A 31 12.41 -63.75 -33.77
C ALA A 31 11.68 -62.49 -33.23
N ALA A 32 10.52 -62.66 -32.56
CA ALA A 32 9.79 -61.55 -31.95
C ALA A 32 10.38 -61.13 -30.59
N LYS A 33 10.87 -62.07 -29.77
CA LYS A 33 11.49 -61.77 -28.47
C LYS A 33 12.82 -61.02 -28.58
N LYS A 34 13.59 -61.24 -29.65
CA LYS A 34 14.92 -60.60 -29.84
C LYS A 34 14.82 -59.15 -30.33
N ARG A 35 13.66 -58.72 -30.85
CA ARG A 35 13.40 -57.35 -31.35
C ARG A 35 12.77 -56.41 -30.31
N GLU A 36 12.25 -56.97 -29.21
CA GLU A 36 11.63 -56.18 -28.13
C GLU A 36 12.63 -55.81 -27.02
N MET A 37 13.61 -56.67 -26.73
CA MET A 37 14.67 -56.34 -25.77
C MET A 37 15.64 -55.25 -26.27
N SER A 38 15.91 -55.20 -27.58
CA SER A 38 16.79 -54.18 -28.18
C SER A 38 16.16 -52.78 -28.25
N ARG A 39 14.82 -52.68 -28.24
CA ARG A 39 14.11 -51.38 -28.20
C ARG A 39 14.04 -50.78 -26.80
N ARG A 40 14.00 -51.61 -25.73
CA ARG A 40 14.00 -51.13 -24.34
C ARG A 40 15.39 -50.65 -23.90
N ALA A 41 16.46 -51.29 -24.38
CA ALA A 41 17.83 -50.82 -24.17
C ALA A 41 18.13 -49.51 -24.91
N ALA A 42 17.68 -49.38 -26.17
CA ALA A 42 17.84 -48.15 -26.95
C ALA A 42 17.06 -46.95 -26.37
N ARG A 43 15.84 -47.16 -25.84
CA ARG A 43 15.08 -46.09 -25.16
C ARG A 43 15.72 -45.62 -23.86
N ARG A 44 16.32 -46.52 -23.08
CA ARG A 44 17.02 -46.15 -21.83
C ARG A 44 18.32 -45.36 -22.11
N TRP A 45 19.03 -45.70 -23.17
CA TRP A 45 20.22 -44.95 -23.60
C TRP A 45 19.90 -43.57 -24.19
N LEU A 46 18.78 -43.41 -24.91
CA LEU A 46 18.35 -42.10 -25.44
C LEU A 46 17.87 -41.13 -24.33
N ILE A 47 17.24 -41.64 -23.27
CA ILE A 47 16.84 -40.81 -22.11
C ILE A 47 18.08 -40.34 -21.32
N ALA A 48 19.10 -41.19 -21.16
CA ALA A 48 20.33 -40.83 -20.46
C ALA A 48 21.14 -39.73 -21.20
N ILE A 49 21.17 -39.76 -22.54
CA ILE A 49 21.82 -38.73 -23.36
C ILE A 49 21.05 -37.40 -23.31
N GLY A 50 19.71 -37.44 -23.29
CA GLY A 50 18.87 -36.25 -23.15
C GLY A 50 19.06 -35.49 -21.83
N VAL A 51 19.18 -36.21 -20.70
CA VAL A 51 19.40 -35.58 -19.38
C VAL A 51 20.83 -35.02 -19.25
N GLY A 52 21.83 -35.67 -19.86
CA GLY A 52 23.22 -35.18 -19.86
C GLY A 52 23.44 -33.91 -20.67
N VAL A 53 22.75 -33.75 -21.81
CA VAL A 53 22.87 -32.55 -22.67
C VAL A 53 22.10 -31.36 -22.09
N VAL A 54 20.97 -31.57 -21.41
CA VAL A 54 20.25 -30.49 -20.70
C VAL A 54 21.00 -30.05 -19.45
N GLY A 55 21.64 -30.96 -18.70
CA GLY A 55 22.43 -30.62 -17.51
C GLY A 55 23.67 -29.76 -17.81
N ILE A 56 24.36 -30.00 -18.94
CA ILE A 56 25.53 -29.22 -19.34
C ILE A 56 25.12 -27.89 -20.00
N ALA A 57 23.97 -27.82 -20.68
CA ALA A 57 23.45 -26.56 -21.21
C ALA A 57 22.93 -25.60 -20.11
N VAL A 58 22.45 -26.13 -18.97
CA VAL A 58 22.01 -25.29 -17.83
C VAL A 58 23.20 -24.77 -17.02
N VAL A 59 24.31 -25.51 -16.92
CA VAL A 59 25.51 -25.06 -16.17
C VAL A 59 26.44 -24.18 -17.03
N ALA A 60 26.51 -24.38 -18.35
CA ALA A 60 27.29 -23.52 -19.25
C ALA A 60 26.50 -22.33 -19.83
N GLY A 61 25.16 -22.39 -19.86
CA GLY A 61 24.28 -21.27 -20.24
C GLY A 61 23.91 -20.33 -19.09
N GLY A 62 24.12 -20.75 -17.83
CA GLY A 62 23.85 -19.95 -16.63
C GLY A 62 24.90 -18.87 -16.32
N SER A 63 26.04 -18.84 -17.03
CA SER A 63 27.11 -17.85 -16.80
C SER A 63 27.18 -16.73 -17.85
N LEU A 64 26.28 -16.73 -18.84
CA LEU A 64 26.21 -15.66 -19.86
C LEU A 64 24.83 -14.99 -19.98
N LEU A 65 23.95 -15.23 -19.00
CA LEU A 65 22.68 -14.51 -18.78
C LEU A 65 22.64 -13.82 -17.41
N LEU A 66 23.81 -13.54 -16.83
CA LEU A 66 24.01 -12.41 -15.92
C LEU A 66 24.21 -11.15 -16.77
N GLN A 67 23.24 -10.86 -17.63
CA GLN A 67 23.00 -9.46 -17.97
C GLN A 67 22.62 -8.80 -16.66
N ARG A 68 23.34 -7.73 -16.31
CA ARG A 68 22.95 -6.79 -15.26
C ARG A 68 21.44 -6.58 -15.35
N ALA A 69 20.69 -7.20 -14.45
CA ALA A 69 19.58 -6.49 -13.87
C ALA A 69 20.26 -5.32 -13.19
N ASP A 70 20.14 -4.12 -13.78
CA ASP A 70 20.40 -2.93 -12.99
C ASP A 70 19.63 -3.13 -11.67
N PRO A 71 20.25 -2.86 -10.51
CA PRO A 71 19.49 -2.86 -9.27
C PRO A 71 18.22 -2.06 -9.54
N PRO A 72 17.03 -2.49 -9.03
CA PRO A 72 15.86 -1.64 -9.16
C PRO A 72 16.34 -0.27 -8.75
N ALA A 73 16.22 0.70 -9.67
CA ALA A 73 16.59 2.06 -9.36
C ALA A 73 15.96 2.30 -7.98
N PRO A 74 16.70 2.84 -6.99
CA PRO A 74 16.01 3.34 -5.82
C PRO A 74 14.81 4.08 -6.38
N VAL A 75 13.62 3.80 -5.85
CA VAL A 75 12.51 4.72 -6.00
C VAL A 75 12.99 6.01 -5.37
N THR A 76 13.79 6.76 -6.11
CA THR A 76 13.97 8.17 -5.95
C THR A 76 12.55 8.64 -6.11
N SER A 77 11.98 9.13 -5.02
CA SER A 77 10.77 9.93 -5.08
C SER A 77 10.99 10.97 -6.19
N THR A 78 10.55 10.69 -7.41
CA THR A 78 10.94 11.45 -8.61
C THR A 78 10.19 12.76 -8.74
N ASP A 79 9.45 13.16 -7.71
CA ASP A 79 8.94 14.53 -7.54
C ASP A 79 9.35 15.09 -6.16
N LEU A 80 10.59 14.86 -5.73
CA LEU A 80 11.19 15.85 -4.83
C LEU A 80 11.34 17.12 -5.65
N VAL A 81 10.37 18.03 -5.52
CA VAL A 81 10.50 19.41 -6.01
C VAL A 81 11.72 20.00 -5.30
N ASP A 82 12.86 19.95 -5.99
CA ASP A 82 14.13 20.43 -5.49
C ASP A 82 14.15 21.96 -5.60
N SER A 83 14.54 22.61 -4.51
CA SER A 83 14.51 24.06 -4.42
C SER A 83 15.55 24.55 -3.43
N ASP A 84 16.47 25.35 -3.94
CA ASP A 84 17.53 25.99 -3.19
C ASP A 84 16.97 26.99 -2.17
N GLY A 85 15.78 27.56 -2.44
CA GLY A 85 15.12 28.55 -1.60
C GLY A 85 14.30 27.96 -0.45
N LYS A 86 13.97 26.67 -0.47
CA LYS A 86 12.96 26.07 0.43
C LYS A 86 13.27 26.27 1.92
N ALA A 87 14.49 25.98 2.35
CA ALA A 87 14.87 26.11 3.76
C ALA A 87 14.75 27.57 4.23
N LEU A 88 15.14 28.52 3.39
CA LEU A 88 15.04 29.95 3.68
C LEU A 88 13.58 30.42 3.69
N ALA A 89 12.76 29.96 2.75
CA ALA A 89 11.33 30.27 2.70
C ALA A 89 10.60 29.75 3.95
N MET A 90 10.88 28.50 4.37
CA MET A 90 10.34 27.91 5.60
C MET A 90 10.77 28.68 6.87
N ALA A 91 12.05 29.06 6.96
CA ALA A 91 12.54 29.86 8.08
C ALA A 91 11.88 31.25 8.12
N SER A 92 11.69 31.85 6.95
CA SER A 92 11.08 33.18 6.79
C SER A 92 9.61 33.18 7.20
N ILE A 93 8.82 32.20 6.74
CA ILE A 93 7.40 32.12 7.13
C ILE A 93 7.23 31.81 8.62
N THR A 94 8.08 30.94 9.18
CA THR A 94 8.06 30.62 10.62
C THR A 94 8.42 31.83 11.47
N THR A 95 9.43 32.59 11.05
CA THR A 95 9.85 33.82 11.73
C THR A 95 8.78 34.90 11.62
N TRP A 96 8.16 35.05 10.45
CA TRP A 96 7.05 35.98 10.23
C TRP A 96 5.85 35.66 11.13
N LEU A 97 5.44 34.39 11.23
CA LEU A 97 4.37 33.96 12.13
C LEU A 97 4.70 34.20 13.62
N GLY A 98 5.98 34.15 13.99
CA GLY A 98 6.45 34.38 15.36
C GLY A 98 6.73 35.84 15.74
N GLN A 99 6.43 36.81 14.87
CA GLN A 99 6.62 38.24 15.19
C GLN A 99 5.71 38.70 16.33
N ASP A 100 6.06 39.83 16.98
CA ASP A 100 5.23 40.49 17.97
C ASP A 100 4.94 41.95 17.54
N PRO A 101 3.67 42.30 17.21
CA PRO A 101 2.51 41.42 17.19
C PRO A 101 2.56 40.42 16.03
N ALA A 102 2.00 39.22 16.24
CA ALA A 102 1.96 38.18 15.21
C ALA A 102 1.03 38.62 14.06
N PRO A 103 1.49 38.56 12.80
CA PRO A 103 0.69 38.98 11.64
C PRO A 103 -0.52 38.07 11.43
N VAL A 104 -0.43 36.79 11.84
CA VAL A 104 -1.53 35.85 11.92
C VAL A 104 -1.66 35.36 13.37
N PRO A 105 -2.60 35.90 14.16
CA PRO A 105 -2.77 35.51 15.55
C PRO A 105 -3.05 34.01 15.73
N GLY A 106 -2.20 33.32 16.50
CA GLY A 106 -2.26 31.86 16.66
C GLY A 106 -1.94 31.06 15.39
N GLY A 107 -1.31 31.71 14.40
CA GLY A 107 -0.97 31.13 13.12
C GLY A 107 0.01 29.97 13.25
N VAL A 108 -0.32 28.85 12.60
CA VAL A 108 0.55 27.68 12.49
C VAL A 108 0.72 27.29 11.03
N LEU A 109 1.96 26.96 10.66
CA LEU A 109 2.26 26.40 9.35
C LEU A 109 1.75 24.95 9.29
N LEU A 110 0.92 24.63 8.29
CA LEU A 110 0.40 23.27 8.06
C LEU A 110 1.22 22.50 7.03
N SER A 111 1.53 23.15 5.91
CA SER A 111 2.24 22.51 4.80
C SER A 111 3.05 23.50 3.97
N TRP A 112 4.04 22.95 3.27
CA TRP A 112 4.65 23.57 2.10
C TRP A 112 4.05 22.90 0.87
N ASP A 113 3.43 23.69 0.00
CA ASP A 113 2.58 23.21 -1.08
C ASP A 113 3.30 23.19 -2.43
N GLY A 114 4.49 23.79 -2.51
CA GLY A 114 5.34 23.78 -3.70
C GLY A 114 6.08 25.09 -3.95
N VAL A 115 6.67 25.20 -5.14
CA VAL A 115 7.38 26.39 -5.61
C VAL A 115 7.18 26.59 -7.10
N ASP A 116 6.97 27.85 -7.50
CA ASP A 116 7.06 28.29 -8.88
C ASP A 116 8.43 28.95 -9.13
N THR A 117 9.22 28.37 -10.04
CA THR A 117 10.57 28.86 -10.34
C THR A 117 10.59 29.62 -11.66
N THR A 118 10.98 30.90 -11.60
CA THR A 118 11.36 31.69 -12.76
C THR A 118 12.88 31.66 -12.89
N PRO A 119 13.45 30.99 -13.93
CA PRO A 119 14.90 30.85 -14.06
C PRO A 119 15.59 32.20 -14.28
N ALA A 120 16.87 32.25 -13.92
CA ALA A 120 17.70 33.42 -14.21
C ALA A 120 17.67 33.73 -15.73
N PRO A 121 17.50 35.00 -16.13
CA PRO A 121 17.52 35.36 -17.53
C PRO A 121 18.89 35.04 -18.14
N THR A 122 18.88 34.39 -19.30
CA THR A 122 20.08 34.07 -20.06
C THR A 122 20.30 35.09 -21.18
N ALA A 123 21.57 35.27 -21.57
CA ALA A 123 21.91 36.15 -22.68
C ALA A 123 21.23 35.68 -23.97
N THR A 124 20.63 36.62 -24.70
CA THR A 124 20.00 36.34 -26.00
C THR A 124 20.84 36.93 -27.15
N PRO A 125 20.77 36.35 -28.36
CA PRO A 125 21.51 36.87 -29.51
C PRO A 125 21.14 38.34 -29.79
N GLY A 126 22.16 39.20 -29.89
CA GLY A 126 21.99 40.64 -30.16
C GLY A 126 22.13 41.54 -28.94
N MET A 127 22.25 41.00 -27.73
CA MET A 127 22.64 41.77 -26.54
C MET A 127 24.12 42.17 -26.60
N SER A 128 24.43 43.40 -26.21
CA SER A 128 25.80 43.88 -25.99
C SER A 128 26.40 43.29 -24.71
N ASP A 129 27.72 43.26 -24.61
CA ASP A 129 28.44 42.78 -23.42
C ASP A 129 28.00 43.51 -22.13
N ARG A 130 27.63 44.78 -22.25
CA ARG A 130 27.10 45.58 -21.14
C ARG A 130 25.71 45.11 -20.69
N GLU A 131 24.85 44.74 -21.64
CA GLU A 131 23.50 44.23 -21.34
C GLU A 131 23.57 42.83 -20.73
N VAL A 132 24.44 41.97 -21.27
CA VAL A 132 24.70 40.63 -20.70
C VAL A 132 25.21 40.75 -19.26
N SER A 133 26.15 41.67 -19.00
CA SER A 133 26.70 41.89 -17.64
C SER A 133 25.68 42.48 -16.66
N ALA A 134 24.56 43.04 -17.14
CA ALA A 134 23.51 43.63 -16.31
C ALA A 134 22.38 42.64 -15.99
N LEU A 135 22.39 41.43 -16.57
CA LEU A 135 21.38 40.42 -16.27
C LEU A 135 21.49 39.95 -14.81
N PRO A 136 20.38 39.83 -14.08
CA PRO A 136 20.40 39.24 -12.75
C PRO A 136 20.83 37.78 -12.83
N GLY A 137 21.85 37.42 -12.06
CA GLY A 137 22.40 36.07 -12.04
C GLY A 137 21.60 35.09 -11.19
N TYR A 138 20.37 35.39 -10.80
CA TYR A 138 19.58 34.60 -9.86
C TYR A 138 18.23 34.20 -10.48
N ALA A 139 17.75 33.02 -10.11
CA ALA A 139 16.37 32.61 -10.32
C ALA A 139 15.48 33.19 -9.21
N VAL A 140 14.19 33.31 -9.50
CA VAL A 140 13.17 33.72 -8.53
C VAL A 140 12.29 32.53 -8.24
N GLU A 141 12.19 32.16 -6.98
CA GLU A 141 11.37 31.07 -6.47
C GLU A 141 10.22 31.66 -5.65
N LEU A 142 8.98 31.38 -6.04
CA LEU A 142 7.79 31.72 -5.28
C LEU A 142 7.28 30.47 -4.57
N HIS A 143 7.45 30.41 -3.25
CA HIS A 143 7.04 29.28 -2.43
C HIS A 143 5.63 29.43 -1.91
N HIS A 144 4.84 28.36 -1.95
CA HIS A 144 3.46 28.32 -1.48
C HIS A 144 3.34 27.51 -0.19
N PHE A 145 2.54 28.00 0.75
CA PHE A 145 2.33 27.40 2.06
C PHE A 145 0.87 27.48 2.47
N THR A 146 0.40 26.47 3.20
CA THR A 146 -0.90 26.52 3.87
C THR A 146 -0.71 26.81 5.34
N ILE A 147 -1.39 27.84 5.85
CA ILE A 147 -1.35 28.29 7.24
C ILE A 147 -2.76 28.25 7.82
N ARG A 148 -2.87 27.95 9.10
CA ARG A 148 -4.12 28.05 9.86
C ARG A 148 -4.00 29.05 10.99
N ASP A 149 -4.97 29.94 11.15
CA ASP A 149 -5.01 30.86 12.29
C ASP A 149 -5.57 30.21 13.57
N GLY A 150 -5.55 30.96 14.68
CA GLY A 150 -6.08 30.49 15.96
C GLY A 150 -7.60 30.27 15.98
N GLN A 151 -8.33 30.72 14.96
CA GLN A 151 -9.77 30.49 14.81
C GLN A 151 -10.10 29.32 13.88
N GLY A 152 -9.09 28.74 13.22
CA GLY A 152 -9.23 27.61 12.32
C GLY A 152 -9.37 27.98 10.83
N TYR A 153 -9.27 29.25 10.45
CA TYR A 153 -9.30 29.63 9.04
C TYR A 153 -8.00 29.29 8.34
N LEU A 154 -8.13 28.81 7.10
CA LEU A 154 -7.00 28.46 6.23
C LEU A 154 -6.63 29.64 5.33
N TYR A 155 -5.33 29.80 5.13
CA TYR A 155 -4.74 30.80 4.25
C TYR A 155 -3.65 30.16 3.40
N GLU A 156 -3.56 30.60 2.16
CA GLU A 156 -2.38 30.42 1.33
C GLU A 156 -1.42 31.58 1.63
N ALA A 157 -0.18 31.26 1.97
CA ALA A 157 0.88 32.23 2.11
C ALA A 157 1.95 31.99 1.05
N SER A 158 2.45 33.06 0.45
CA SER A 158 3.53 32.95 -0.54
C SER A 158 4.75 33.72 -0.10
N VAL A 159 5.93 33.10 -0.23
CA VAL A 159 7.23 33.70 0.09
C VAL A 159 8.11 33.70 -1.14
N GLN A 160 8.60 34.86 -1.53
CA GLN A 160 9.52 35.00 -2.66
C GLN A 160 10.97 34.93 -2.20
N VAL A 161 11.75 34.08 -2.85
CA VAL A 161 13.18 33.88 -2.63
C VAL A 161 13.91 34.06 -3.95
N GLU A 162 15.07 34.70 -3.91
CA GLU A 162 16.01 34.76 -5.03
C GLU A 162 17.09 33.70 -4.80
N SER A 163 17.26 32.76 -5.73
CA SER A 163 18.24 31.68 -5.65
C SER A 163 19.34 31.83 -6.70
N ASN A 164 20.59 31.61 -6.27
CA ASN A 164 21.75 31.62 -7.15
C ASN A 164 22.64 30.42 -6.81
N GLU A 165 23.00 29.61 -7.81
CA GLU A 165 23.76 28.38 -7.60
C GLU A 165 25.13 28.59 -6.91
N LEU A 166 25.74 29.77 -7.05
CA LEU A 166 27.06 30.08 -6.50
C LEU A 166 26.99 30.80 -5.14
N LEU A 167 26.00 31.68 -4.96
CA LEU A 167 25.86 32.57 -3.81
C LEU A 167 24.82 32.09 -2.80
N GLY A 168 24.03 31.07 -3.15
CA GLY A 168 22.90 30.57 -2.37
C GLY A 168 21.64 31.43 -2.53
N SER A 169 20.73 31.26 -1.58
CA SER A 169 19.39 31.87 -1.60
C SER A 169 19.29 33.09 -0.69
N ARG A 170 18.53 34.11 -1.09
CA ARG A 170 18.20 35.28 -0.27
C ARG A 170 16.73 35.65 -0.35
N PHE A 171 16.25 36.25 0.74
CA PHE A 171 14.86 36.65 0.88
C PHE A 171 14.55 37.89 0.03
N ALA A 172 13.50 37.82 -0.78
CA ALA A 172 13.18 38.87 -1.76
C ALA A 172 12.04 39.79 -1.32
N GLY A 173 11.17 39.35 -0.40
CA GLY A 173 10.03 40.15 0.06
C GLY A 173 9.18 39.48 1.13
N HIS A 174 8.43 40.29 1.87
CA HIS A 174 7.52 39.84 2.94
C HIS A 174 6.53 38.78 2.45
N PRO A 175 6.13 37.83 3.30
CA PRO A 175 5.09 36.88 2.94
C PRO A 175 3.79 37.59 2.56
N SER A 176 3.13 37.08 1.52
CA SER A 176 1.75 37.44 1.19
C SER A 176 0.78 36.46 1.83
N LEU A 177 -0.49 36.85 1.97
CA LEU A 177 -1.52 36.03 2.59
C LEU A 177 -2.84 36.18 1.84
N LEU A 178 -3.39 35.07 1.36
CA LEU A 178 -4.70 34.97 0.73
C LEU A 178 -5.56 33.98 1.51
N ARG A 179 -6.84 34.31 1.70
CA ARG A 179 -7.75 33.42 2.43
C ARG A 179 -8.23 32.29 1.53
N ILE A 180 -8.14 31.06 2.02
CA ILE A 180 -8.75 29.91 1.36
C ILE A 180 -10.24 29.89 1.75
N ALA A 181 -11.10 29.62 0.77
CA ALA A 181 -12.54 29.53 1.02
C ALA A 181 -12.82 28.47 2.11
N PRO A 182 -13.75 28.74 3.05
CA PRO A 182 -14.13 27.73 4.02
C PRO A 182 -14.79 26.54 3.32
N ASP A 183 -14.83 25.41 4.02
CA ASP A 183 -15.57 24.24 3.57
C ASP A 183 -17.01 24.62 3.19
N ALA A 184 -17.51 23.97 2.14
CA ALA A 184 -18.88 24.19 1.72
C ALA A 184 -19.85 23.83 2.85
N PRO A 185 -20.94 24.60 3.03
CA PRO A 185 -21.95 24.25 4.02
C PRO A 185 -22.50 22.86 3.72
N THR A 186 -22.57 22.03 4.75
CA THR A 186 -23.25 20.73 4.68
C THR A 186 -24.75 20.98 4.49
N GLY A 187 -25.38 20.33 3.50
CA GLY A 187 -26.81 20.50 3.24
C GLY A 187 -27.27 20.04 1.86
N GLU A 188 -28.59 20.14 1.65
CA GLU A 188 -29.32 19.62 0.47
C GLU A 188 -28.82 20.14 -0.89
N ALA A 189 -28.04 21.23 -0.91
CA ALA A 189 -27.49 21.83 -2.13
C ALA A 189 -26.51 20.94 -2.91
N TRP A 190 -25.92 19.92 -2.25
CA TRP A 190 -25.00 18.96 -2.89
C TRP A 190 -25.70 17.73 -3.48
N GLY A 191 -27.02 17.64 -3.36
CA GLY A 191 -27.79 16.46 -3.76
C GLY A 191 -27.74 15.33 -2.72
N GLN A 192 -28.24 14.16 -3.11
CA GLN A 192 -28.21 12.96 -2.26
C GLN A 192 -26.77 12.47 -2.13
N HIS A 193 -26.31 12.27 -0.90
CA HIS A 193 -25.01 11.70 -0.61
C HIS A 193 -25.01 10.20 -1.00
N VAL A 194 -24.11 9.81 -1.89
CA VAL A 194 -23.91 8.41 -2.30
C VAL A 194 -22.56 7.95 -1.77
N VAL A 195 -22.57 7.02 -0.82
CA VAL A 195 -21.35 6.56 -0.14
C VAL A 195 -20.47 5.67 -1.04
N TRP A 196 -21.08 4.74 -1.77
CA TRP A 196 -20.37 3.88 -2.71
C TRP A 196 -21.09 3.91 -4.07
N PRO A 197 -20.61 4.73 -5.03
CA PRO A 197 -21.15 4.74 -6.38
C PRO A 197 -21.08 3.34 -7.02
N GLY A 198 -22.18 2.90 -7.63
CA GLY A 198 -22.28 1.55 -8.23
C GLY A 198 -22.69 0.45 -7.25
N TRP A 199 -23.04 0.80 -6.02
CA TRP A 199 -23.61 -0.10 -5.01
C TRP A 199 -25.01 0.36 -4.61
N GLU A 200 -25.87 -0.57 -4.24
CA GLU A 200 -27.24 -0.29 -3.81
C GLU A 200 -27.31 -0.32 -2.28
N THR A 201 -27.85 0.76 -1.69
CA THR A 201 -28.06 0.83 -0.24
C THR A 201 -28.96 -0.30 0.24
N ALA A 202 -28.51 -0.99 1.28
CA ALA A 202 -29.22 -2.11 1.88
C ALA A 202 -29.12 -2.04 3.40
N SER A 203 -30.02 -2.70 4.12
CA SER A 203 -29.90 -2.86 5.58
C SER A 203 -28.97 -4.03 5.90
N ALA A 204 -28.03 -3.83 6.82
CA ALA A 204 -27.26 -4.92 7.39
C ALA A 204 -28.18 -5.85 8.19
N PRO A 205 -28.15 -7.17 7.97
CA PRO A 205 -28.87 -8.12 8.82
C PRO A 205 -28.13 -8.38 10.13
N ALA A 206 -28.83 -8.84 11.17
CA ALA A 206 -28.26 -9.05 12.51
C ALA A 206 -26.94 -9.87 12.54
N PRO A 207 -26.77 -10.96 11.76
CA PRO A 207 -25.48 -11.67 11.73
C PRO A 207 -24.31 -10.80 11.25
N VAL A 208 -24.56 -9.86 10.32
CA VAL A 208 -23.54 -8.91 9.85
C VAL A 208 -23.21 -7.91 10.96
N GLU A 209 -24.21 -7.42 11.71
CA GLU A 209 -23.99 -6.55 12.87
C GLU A 209 -23.11 -7.24 13.92
N GLU A 210 -23.38 -8.51 14.22
CA GLU A 210 -22.59 -9.32 15.14
C GLU A 210 -21.15 -9.53 14.65
N ALA A 211 -20.95 -9.78 13.36
CA ALA A 211 -19.63 -9.90 12.76
C ALA A 211 -18.84 -8.59 12.83
N VAL A 212 -19.50 -7.45 12.62
CA VAL A 212 -18.91 -6.11 12.75
C VAL A 212 -18.50 -5.83 14.20
N GLN A 213 -19.34 -6.19 15.17
CA GLN A 213 -19.01 -6.05 16.59
C GLN A 213 -17.81 -6.92 16.99
N ALA A 214 -17.78 -8.18 16.54
CA ALA A 214 -16.66 -9.08 16.78
C ALA A 214 -15.36 -8.55 16.15
N TRP A 215 -15.45 -8.02 14.94
CA TRP A 215 -14.32 -7.37 14.26
C TRP A 215 -13.82 -6.17 15.05
N ALA A 216 -14.71 -5.26 15.47
CA ALA A 216 -14.32 -4.06 16.21
C ALA A 216 -13.64 -4.40 17.54
N ALA A 217 -14.16 -5.39 18.26
CA ALA A 217 -13.55 -5.87 19.50
C ALA A 217 -12.14 -6.44 19.27
N ALA A 218 -11.97 -7.28 18.25
CA ALA A 218 -10.67 -7.88 17.94
C ALA A 218 -9.67 -6.85 17.39
N PHE A 219 -10.12 -5.94 16.52
CA PHE A 219 -9.32 -4.88 15.92
C PHE A 219 -8.78 -3.89 16.96
N THR A 220 -9.55 -3.64 18.03
CA THR A 220 -9.15 -2.74 19.11
C THR A 220 -8.43 -3.43 20.27
N SER A 221 -8.50 -4.76 20.37
CA SER A 221 -7.91 -5.54 21.47
C SER A 221 -6.38 -5.48 21.59
N GLY A 222 -5.68 -5.20 20.49
CA GLY A 222 -4.22 -5.31 20.42
C GLY A 222 -3.69 -6.74 20.29
N ASP A 223 -4.56 -7.76 20.16
CA ASP A 223 -4.20 -9.16 19.94
C ASP A 223 -4.31 -9.55 18.44
N PRO A 224 -3.19 -9.70 17.72
CA PRO A 224 -3.17 -10.14 16.31
C PRO A 224 -3.85 -11.48 16.07
N LYS A 225 -3.82 -12.40 17.05
CA LYS A 225 -4.41 -13.73 16.91
C LYS A 225 -5.93 -13.66 17.02
N ALA A 226 -6.44 -12.85 17.96
CA ALA A 226 -7.87 -12.60 18.07
C ALA A 226 -8.42 -12.00 16.77
N LEU A 227 -7.74 -11.00 16.21
CA LEU A 227 -8.12 -10.40 14.93
C LEU A 227 -8.09 -11.41 13.79
N ARG A 228 -7.02 -12.20 13.66
CA ARG A 228 -6.93 -13.24 12.62
C ARG A 228 -8.08 -14.24 12.69
N LEU A 229 -8.48 -14.67 13.89
CA LEU A 229 -9.57 -15.62 14.09
C LEU A 229 -10.93 -15.06 13.66
N VAL A 230 -11.18 -13.77 13.92
CA VAL A 230 -12.43 -13.12 13.49
C VAL A 230 -12.49 -12.98 11.97
N VAL A 231 -11.38 -12.52 11.36
CA VAL A 231 -11.27 -12.39 9.90
C VAL A 231 -11.48 -13.73 9.19
N GLY A 232 -11.01 -14.83 9.79
CA GLY A 232 -11.22 -16.17 9.27
C GLY A 232 -10.49 -16.43 7.95
N ASP A 233 -9.34 -15.77 7.77
CA ASP A 233 -8.47 -15.98 6.63
C ASP A 233 -7.91 -17.41 6.62
N PRO A 234 -8.11 -18.19 5.53
CA PRO A 234 -7.56 -19.53 5.43
C PRO A 234 -6.03 -19.55 5.21
N ASP A 235 -5.42 -18.45 4.76
CA ASP A 235 -3.98 -18.36 4.53
C ASP A 235 -3.24 -18.22 5.86
N THR A 236 -2.40 -19.21 6.18
CA THR A 236 -1.65 -19.23 7.43
C THR A 236 -0.43 -18.31 7.42
N THR A 237 -0.03 -17.79 6.26
CA THR A 237 1.09 -16.85 6.09
C THR A 237 0.69 -15.40 6.32
N HIS A 238 -0.62 -15.13 6.42
CA HIS A 238 -1.18 -13.82 6.70
C HIS A 238 -1.20 -13.51 8.20
N SER A 239 -0.73 -12.32 8.54
CA SER A 239 -0.80 -11.74 9.89
C SER A 239 -1.59 -10.43 9.86
N TYR A 240 -2.23 -10.09 10.98
CA TYR A 240 -3.09 -8.91 11.07
C TYR A 240 -2.63 -7.96 12.17
N MET A 241 -2.71 -6.66 11.92
CA MET A 241 -2.27 -5.62 12.87
C MET A 241 -3.49 -4.94 13.51
N PRO A 242 -3.86 -5.30 14.75
CA PRO A 242 -4.85 -4.53 15.51
C PRO A 242 -4.28 -3.17 15.92
N VAL A 243 -5.15 -2.19 16.11
CA VAL A 243 -4.75 -0.83 16.52
C VAL A 243 -4.27 -0.80 17.97
N GLY A 244 -4.84 -1.65 18.85
CA GLY A 244 -4.32 -1.94 20.20
C GLY A 244 -4.25 -0.80 21.21
N ILE A 245 -4.60 0.43 20.82
CA ILE A 245 -4.53 1.65 21.67
C ILE A 245 -5.89 2.14 22.16
N ALA A 246 -6.95 1.36 21.93
CA ALA A 246 -8.34 1.75 22.12
C ALA A 246 -8.95 1.08 23.36
N LEU A 247 -9.43 1.89 24.32
CA LEU A 247 -10.20 1.42 25.47
C LEU A 247 -11.68 1.80 25.33
N GLY A 248 -12.57 0.88 25.71
CA GLY A 248 -14.02 1.09 25.68
C GLY A 248 -14.57 1.31 24.27
N ALA A 249 -14.02 0.61 23.28
CA ALA A 249 -14.44 0.75 21.90
C ALA A 249 -15.91 0.33 21.72
N SER A 250 -16.65 1.13 20.97
CA SER A 250 -18.01 0.83 20.49
C SER A 250 -18.07 1.07 18.99
N VAL A 251 -18.87 0.29 18.29
CA VAL A 251 -19.02 0.37 16.84
C VAL A 251 -20.50 0.46 16.49
N GLU A 252 -20.81 1.33 15.55
CA GLU A 252 -22.14 1.50 14.98
C GLU A 252 -22.05 1.43 13.46
N ILE A 253 -23.00 0.74 12.82
CA ILE A 253 -23.14 0.74 11.36
C ILE A 253 -23.85 2.03 10.97
N ALA A 254 -23.16 2.88 10.21
CA ALA A 254 -23.72 4.10 9.67
C ALA A 254 -24.49 3.83 8.37
N GLU A 255 -23.88 3.05 7.46
CA GLU A 255 -24.45 2.72 6.16
C GLU A 255 -24.01 1.33 5.72
N SER A 256 -24.81 0.67 4.89
CA SER A 256 -24.48 -0.61 4.27
C SER A 256 -25.02 -0.71 2.86
N ALA A 257 -24.36 -1.50 2.02
CA ALA A 257 -24.73 -1.65 0.62
C ALA A 257 -24.38 -3.03 0.05
N LEU A 258 -25.17 -3.46 -0.92
CA LEU A 258 -24.95 -4.66 -1.71
C LEU A 258 -24.46 -4.28 -3.12
N PRO A 259 -23.70 -5.15 -3.79
CA PRO A 259 -23.28 -4.92 -5.15
C PRO A 259 -24.50 -4.92 -6.07
N ILE A 260 -24.56 -3.97 -7.00
CA ILE A 260 -25.59 -3.96 -8.05
C ILE A 260 -25.28 -5.10 -9.02
N PRO A 261 -26.26 -5.95 -9.37
CA PRO A 261 -26.05 -7.02 -10.36
C PRO A 261 -25.63 -6.46 -11.71
N ALA A 262 -24.80 -7.21 -12.43
CA ALA A 262 -24.61 -6.99 -13.85
C ALA A 262 -25.91 -7.34 -14.62
N ASP A 263 -26.10 -6.74 -15.80
CA ASP A 263 -27.32 -6.91 -16.59
C ASP A 263 -27.64 -8.40 -16.83
N GLY A 264 -28.78 -8.84 -16.28
CA GLY A 264 -29.29 -10.21 -16.43
C GLY A 264 -28.79 -11.23 -15.40
N GLU A 265 -28.03 -10.79 -14.39
CA GLU A 265 -27.61 -11.63 -13.26
C GLU A 265 -28.44 -11.33 -12.00
N ASP A 266 -28.51 -12.32 -11.09
CA ASP A 266 -29.05 -12.09 -9.76
C ASP A 266 -28.06 -11.23 -8.94
N ALA A 267 -28.59 -10.37 -8.06
CA ALA A 267 -27.75 -9.53 -7.20
C ALA A 267 -26.85 -10.42 -6.32
N PRO A 268 -25.52 -10.22 -6.30
CA PRO A 268 -24.65 -10.92 -5.36
C PRO A 268 -25.04 -10.51 -3.93
N THR A 269 -25.55 -11.45 -3.13
CA THR A 269 -25.93 -11.22 -1.73
C THR A 269 -24.91 -11.72 -0.73
N ASP A 270 -23.90 -12.44 -1.20
CA ASP A 270 -22.85 -13.02 -0.38
C ASP A 270 -21.85 -11.98 0.13
N THR A 271 -21.83 -10.79 -0.48
CA THR A 271 -20.86 -9.73 -0.20
C THR A 271 -21.60 -8.43 0.13
N MET A 272 -21.17 -7.76 1.21
CA MET A 272 -21.74 -6.49 1.64
C MET A 272 -20.65 -5.51 2.03
N LEU A 273 -20.81 -4.24 1.62
CA LEU A 273 -20.03 -3.14 2.16
C LEU A 273 -20.73 -2.55 3.37
N VAL A 274 -19.97 -2.23 4.41
CA VAL A 274 -20.48 -1.65 5.65
C VAL A 274 -19.58 -0.49 6.07
N ARG A 275 -20.16 0.69 6.29
CA ARG A 275 -19.48 1.85 6.85
C ARG A 275 -19.79 1.89 8.32
N VAL A 276 -18.75 1.92 9.13
CA VAL A 276 -18.86 1.90 10.58
C VAL A 276 -18.24 3.12 11.22
N ASN A 277 -18.86 3.56 12.29
CA ASN A 277 -18.36 4.57 13.20
C ASN A 277 -17.80 3.87 14.45
N LEU A 278 -16.48 3.79 14.54
CA LEU A 278 -15.75 3.25 15.67
C LEU A 278 -15.43 4.38 16.65
N ASN A 279 -16.02 4.33 17.83
CA ASN A 279 -15.79 5.26 18.93
C ASN A 279 -14.88 4.60 19.95
N ALA A 280 -13.72 5.19 20.22
CA ALA A 280 -12.80 4.67 21.23
C ALA A 280 -12.04 5.77 21.97
N LEU A 281 -11.60 5.47 23.20
CA LEU A 281 -10.67 6.31 23.95
C LEU A 281 -9.24 6.01 23.50
N LEU A 282 -8.51 7.03 23.05
CA LEU A 282 -7.13 6.90 22.57
C LEU A 282 -6.15 7.62 23.50
N GLY A 283 -5.03 6.96 23.81
CA GLY A 283 -3.89 7.56 24.52
C GLY A 283 -4.28 8.20 25.86
N ALA A 284 -3.82 9.44 26.12
CA ALA A 284 -4.07 10.18 27.36
C ALA A 284 -5.58 10.42 27.66
N GLN A 285 -6.46 10.28 26.67
CA GLN A 285 -7.91 10.38 26.87
C GLN A 285 -8.51 9.15 27.57
N ALA A 286 -7.79 8.03 27.63
CA ALA A 286 -8.16 6.88 28.44
C ALA A 286 -8.06 7.17 29.96
N THR A 287 -7.23 8.15 30.34
CA THR A 287 -6.92 8.49 31.74
C THR A 287 -7.07 10.00 31.95
N PRO A 288 -8.29 10.56 31.87
CA PRO A 288 -8.49 12.00 32.03
C PRO A 288 -8.08 12.48 33.42
N ALA A 289 -7.66 13.75 33.52
CA ALA A 289 -7.40 14.38 34.80
C ALA A 289 -8.68 14.45 35.66
N PRO A 290 -8.57 14.49 37.00
CA PRO A 290 -9.75 14.59 37.87
C PRO A 290 -10.59 15.83 37.51
N GLY A 291 -11.85 15.61 37.13
CA GLY A 291 -12.78 16.68 36.73
C GLY A 291 -12.97 16.85 35.21
N GLU A 292 -12.22 16.12 34.37
CA GLU A 292 -12.42 16.13 32.92
C GLU A 292 -13.31 14.98 32.43
N SER A 293 -14.15 15.27 31.44
CA SER A 293 -14.97 14.25 30.77
C SER A 293 -14.12 13.46 29.78
N LYS A 294 -14.29 12.13 29.75
CA LYS A 294 -13.69 11.26 28.74
C LYS A 294 -14.20 11.69 27.36
N LYS A 295 -13.29 12.11 26.47
CA LYS A 295 -13.62 12.39 25.07
C LYS A 295 -13.32 11.13 24.26
N SER A 296 -14.32 10.65 23.53
CA SER A 296 -14.14 9.57 22.57
C SER A 296 -13.61 10.14 21.27
N SER A 297 -12.70 9.40 20.63
CA SER A 297 -12.29 9.66 19.26
C SER A 297 -13.16 8.85 18.32
N LEU A 298 -13.80 9.53 17.36
CA LEU A 298 -14.58 8.91 16.31
C LEU A 298 -13.66 8.60 15.12
N MET A 299 -13.71 7.36 14.66
CA MET A 299 -13.00 6.88 13.47
C MET A 299 -14.00 6.19 12.55
N THR A 300 -13.96 6.48 11.25
CA THR A 300 -14.88 5.87 10.28
C THR A 300 -14.13 4.92 9.36
N TYR A 301 -14.65 3.71 9.21
CA TYR A 301 -14.07 2.66 8.36
C TYR A 301 -15.11 2.14 7.37
N ASP A 302 -14.65 1.79 6.18
CA ASP A 302 -15.39 0.92 5.28
C ASP A 302 -14.91 -0.52 5.49
N LEU A 303 -15.85 -1.47 5.55
CA LEU A 303 -15.63 -2.89 5.80
C LEU A 303 -16.16 -3.70 4.62
N LEU A 304 -15.42 -4.74 4.25
CA LEU A 304 -15.87 -5.77 3.33
C LEU A 304 -16.33 -6.99 4.13
N VAL A 305 -17.60 -7.33 4.00
CA VAL A 305 -18.21 -8.49 4.67
C VAL A 305 -18.45 -9.59 3.63
N ALA A 306 -17.91 -10.77 3.91
CA ALA A 306 -18.13 -11.98 3.12
C ALA A 306 -19.13 -12.92 3.82
N GLY A 307 -19.90 -13.66 3.04
CA GLY A 307 -20.99 -14.51 3.51
C GLY A 307 -22.13 -13.72 4.17
N ALA A 308 -22.42 -12.51 3.67
CA ALA A 308 -23.40 -11.58 4.26
C ALA A 308 -24.84 -12.14 4.30
N ASP A 309 -25.16 -13.09 3.42
CA ASP A 309 -26.42 -13.82 3.36
C ASP A 309 -26.44 -15.13 4.19
N THR A 310 -25.38 -15.39 4.95
CA THR A 310 -25.23 -16.61 5.76
C THR A 310 -25.45 -16.35 7.27
N GLY A 311 -25.55 -17.42 8.05
CA GLY A 311 -25.57 -17.34 9.52
C GLY A 311 -24.19 -17.13 10.16
N SER A 312 -23.13 -16.91 9.39
CA SER A 312 -21.77 -16.73 9.91
C SER A 312 -20.92 -15.81 9.01
N PRO A 313 -21.36 -14.56 8.77
CA PRO A 313 -20.60 -13.61 7.97
C PRO A 313 -19.28 -13.24 8.67
N ARG A 314 -18.32 -12.76 7.88
CA ARG A 314 -17.01 -12.32 8.37
C ARG A 314 -16.60 -11.01 7.73
N VAL A 315 -16.03 -10.12 8.54
CA VAL A 315 -15.30 -8.96 8.02
C VAL A 315 -13.95 -9.44 7.51
N VAL A 316 -13.75 -9.42 6.20
CA VAL A 316 -12.56 -9.98 5.53
C VAL A 316 -11.56 -8.91 5.10
N SER A 317 -11.95 -7.65 5.09
CA SER A 317 -11.08 -6.51 4.80
C SER A 317 -11.68 -5.21 5.33
N TRP A 318 -10.85 -4.18 5.50
CA TRP A 318 -11.27 -2.86 5.96
C TRP A 318 -10.34 -1.76 5.48
N GLY A 319 -10.84 -0.53 5.45
CA GLY A 319 -10.04 0.65 5.10
C GLY A 319 -10.69 1.93 5.62
N GLY A 320 -10.05 3.07 5.37
CA GLY A 320 -10.62 4.37 5.72
C GLY A 320 -11.93 4.64 4.99
N ALA A 321 -12.73 5.57 5.50
CA ALA A 321 -13.95 6.01 4.82
C ALA A 321 -13.66 6.41 3.35
N GLY A 322 -14.41 5.83 2.41
CA GLY A 322 -14.29 6.05 0.97
C GLY A 322 -13.55 4.94 0.23
N THR A 323 -13.00 3.95 0.93
CA THR A 323 -12.25 2.84 0.33
C THR A 323 -13.09 1.62 -0.03
N GLY A 324 -14.36 1.56 0.39
CA GLY A 324 -15.19 0.35 0.33
C GLY A 324 -15.17 -0.37 -1.02
N THR A 325 -15.35 0.34 -2.14
CA THR A 325 -15.39 -0.25 -3.48
C THR A 325 -14.05 -0.76 -3.99
N SER A 326 -12.95 -0.43 -3.31
CA SER A 326 -11.59 -0.89 -3.60
C SER A 326 -11.10 -1.97 -2.63
N LEU A 327 -11.92 -2.37 -1.65
CA LEU A 327 -11.54 -3.41 -0.70
C LEU A 327 -11.56 -4.78 -1.40
N GLU A 328 -10.48 -5.51 -1.21
CA GLU A 328 -10.35 -6.91 -1.62
C GLU A 328 -10.23 -7.79 -0.37
N PRO A 329 -10.75 -9.03 -0.40
CA PRO A 329 -10.61 -9.95 0.73
C PRO A 329 -9.15 -10.09 1.16
N TYR A 330 -8.90 -9.94 2.46
CA TYR A 330 -7.60 -10.12 3.11
C TYR A 330 -6.48 -9.18 2.65
N SER A 331 -6.79 -8.12 1.88
CA SER A 331 -5.79 -7.17 1.39
C SER A 331 -5.04 -6.39 2.48
N VAL A 332 -5.61 -6.32 3.68
CA VAL A 332 -5.00 -5.71 4.87
C VAL A 332 -4.02 -6.63 5.60
N ALA A 333 -3.88 -7.88 5.16
CA ALA A 333 -2.95 -8.82 5.75
C ALA A 333 -1.50 -8.40 5.50
N VAL A 334 -0.66 -8.66 6.49
CA VAL A 334 0.79 -8.53 6.38
C VAL A 334 1.38 -9.89 6.08
N THR A 335 2.09 -9.98 4.96
CA THR A 335 2.77 -11.19 4.52
C THR A 335 4.23 -11.22 4.98
N GLY A 336 4.75 -12.40 5.31
CA GLY A 336 6.19 -12.62 5.49
C GLY A 336 6.79 -12.14 6.81
N ARG A 337 5.97 -11.74 7.78
CA ARG A 337 6.39 -11.52 9.18
C ARG A 337 5.28 -11.89 10.16
N ASP A 338 5.65 -12.49 11.28
CA ASP A 338 4.74 -12.68 12.41
C ASP A 338 4.53 -11.35 13.13
N VAL A 339 3.27 -10.95 13.28
CA VAL A 339 2.89 -9.79 14.08
C VAL A 339 2.63 -10.27 15.51
N GLY A 340 3.51 -9.87 16.45
CA GLY A 340 3.30 -10.08 17.88
C GLY A 340 2.31 -9.05 18.47
N PRO A 341 1.75 -9.31 19.67
CA PRO A 341 0.91 -8.32 20.35
C PRO A 341 1.70 -7.02 20.56
N ALA A 342 1.01 -5.88 20.50
CA ALA A 342 1.61 -4.59 20.77
C ALA A 342 2.24 -4.62 22.17
N GLN A 343 3.56 -4.53 22.25
CA GLN A 343 4.22 -4.30 23.52
C GLN A 343 3.96 -2.86 23.90
N ASP A 344 3.38 -2.63 25.09
CA ASP A 344 3.44 -1.31 25.71
C ASP A 344 4.90 -0.89 25.69
N ALA A 345 5.20 0.19 24.98
CA ALA A 345 6.51 0.82 25.02
C ALA A 345 6.72 1.33 26.45
N THR A 346 7.20 0.45 27.31
CA THR A 346 7.83 0.84 28.56
C THR A 346 9.07 1.60 28.10
N ILE A 347 9.00 2.92 28.13
CA ILE A 347 10.19 3.75 28.15
C ILE A 347 10.86 3.39 29.46
N SER A 348 11.65 2.32 29.45
CA SER A 348 12.68 2.09 30.44
C SER A 348 13.62 3.27 30.28
N GLY A 349 13.36 4.33 31.05
CA GLY A 349 14.39 5.29 31.36
C GLY A 349 15.49 4.49 32.00
N GLU A 350 16.51 4.14 31.22
CA GLU A 350 17.83 3.86 31.74
C GLU A 350 18.23 5.11 32.53
N THR A 351 17.95 5.05 33.83
CA THR A 351 18.64 5.86 34.81
C THR A 351 20.12 5.53 34.60
N PRO A 352 20.96 6.50 34.18
CA PRO A 352 22.37 6.22 34.00
C PRO A 352 22.91 5.71 35.33
N ALA A 353 23.51 4.51 35.28
CA ALA A 353 24.18 3.91 36.42
C ALA A 353 25.19 4.94 37.01
N PRO A 354 25.26 5.08 38.34
CA PRO A 354 26.21 6.00 38.95
C PRO A 354 27.64 5.57 38.56
N THR A 355 28.34 6.49 37.89
CA THR A 355 29.77 6.44 37.61
C THR A 355 30.53 5.98 38.86
N ALA A 356 31.24 4.87 38.74
CA ALA A 356 32.13 4.37 39.78
C ALA A 356 33.19 5.43 40.11
N ALA A 357 33.22 5.88 41.36
CA ALA A 357 34.32 6.65 41.93
C ALA A 357 35.56 5.74 42.05
N PRO A 358 36.77 6.25 41.79
CA PRO A 358 38.00 5.45 41.82
C PRO A 358 38.32 4.95 43.24
N GLU A 359 38.72 3.68 43.30
CA GLU A 359 39.11 2.93 44.49
C GLU A 359 40.15 3.68 45.33
N ALA A 360 39.81 3.93 46.61
CA ALA A 360 40.78 4.33 47.61
C ALA A 360 41.57 3.10 48.08
N THR A 361 42.88 3.15 47.86
CA THR A 361 43.91 2.23 48.34
C THR A 361 43.72 1.86 49.81
N THR A 362 43.53 0.56 50.09
CA THR A 362 43.54 0.01 51.45
C THR A 362 44.99 -0.21 51.90
N ALA A 363 45.40 0.44 53.00
CA ALA A 363 46.61 0.12 53.75
C ALA A 363 46.24 -0.69 55.01
N PRO A 364 47.11 -1.61 55.48
CA PRO A 364 46.71 -2.78 56.27
C PRO A 364 46.54 -2.51 57.77
N ALA A 365 45.69 -3.31 58.42
CA ALA A 365 45.49 -3.34 59.87
C ALA A 365 46.71 -3.96 60.61
N PRO A 366 47.08 -3.46 61.80
CA PRO A 366 48.20 -3.99 62.57
C PRO A 366 47.86 -5.27 63.35
N THR A 367 48.84 -6.16 63.42
CA THR A 367 48.88 -7.45 64.14
C THR A 367 48.79 -7.27 65.67
N PRO A 368 48.09 -8.17 66.41
CA PRO A 368 48.02 -8.13 67.86
C PRO A 368 49.23 -8.81 68.52
N THR A 369 49.62 -8.35 69.70
CA THR A 369 50.65 -8.98 70.54
C THR A 369 50.24 -8.88 72.02
N PRO A 370 50.75 -9.78 72.86
CA PRO A 370 50.13 -10.99 73.41
C PRO A 370 49.25 -10.77 74.65
#